data_AF-A0A2V7FGM7-F1
#
_entry.id   AF-A0A2V7FGM7-F1
#
_cell.length_a   1.000
_cell.length_b   1.000
_cell.length_c   1.000
_cell.angle_alpha   90.00
_cell.angle_beta   90.00
_cell.angle_gamma   90.00
#
_symmetry.space_group_name_H-M   'P 1'
#
loop_
_entity.id
_entity.type
_entity.pdbx_description
1 polymer ?
#
loop_
_entity_poly.entity_id
_entity_poly.type
_entity_poly.pdbx_seq_one_letter_code
_entity_poly.pdbx_strand_id
1 'polypeptide(L)' 'RRDAGGGLQPIVNGVRSFRLTYFDAAGAPTLAPAAVRSVEVALATRPDYSVVGSTVETVLTTRVRLRNR' A
#
# COMPACT_ATOMS: atom_id res chain seq x y z
N ARG A 1 -19.65 -16.78 12.39
CA ARG A 1 -18.73 -15.82 11.71
C ARG A 1 -17.33 -16.38 11.92
N ARG A 2 -16.74 -16.99 10.89
CA ARG A 2 -15.44 -17.68 11.01
C ARG A 2 -14.39 -16.58 10.97
N ASP A 3 -13.67 -16.35 12.07
CA ASP A 3 -12.52 -15.44 12.10
C ASP A 3 -11.38 -16.08 11.30
N ALA A 4 -11.47 -16.00 9.98
CA ALA A 4 -10.36 -16.31 9.10
C ALA A 4 -9.44 -15.09 9.09
N GLY A 5 -8.23 -15.22 9.66
CA GLY A 5 -7.16 -14.25 9.40
C GLY A 5 -6.51 -13.57 10.61
N GLY A 6 -6.52 -14.19 11.79
CA GLY A 6 -5.75 -13.70 12.95
C GLY A 6 -4.24 -13.99 12.91
N GLY A 7 -3.71 -14.51 11.80
CA GLY A 7 -2.28 -14.71 11.60
C GLY A 7 -1.65 -13.50 10.93
N LEU A 8 -0.51 -13.03 11.45
CA LEU A 8 0.34 -12.07 10.74
C LEU A 8 0.88 -12.74 9.48
N GLN A 9 0.13 -12.69 8.37
CA GLN A 9 0.60 -13.20 7.09
C GLN A 9 1.53 -12.15 6.46
N PRO A 10 2.84 -12.43 6.35
CA PRO A 10 3.74 -11.53 5.65
C PRO A 10 3.39 -11.53 4.16
N ILE A 11 3.15 -10.35 3.60
CA ILE A 11 2.87 -10.16 2.16
C ILE A 11 4.20 -10.02 1.40
N VAL A 12 5.19 -9.35 1.98
CA VAL A 12 6.58 -9.25 1.50
C VAL A 12 7.50 -8.90 2.67
N ASN A 13 8.74 -9.35 2.65
CA ASN A 13 9.73 -8.94 3.66
C ASN A 13 10.40 -7.60 3.30
N GLY A 14 11.18 -7.04 4.22
CA GLY A 14 11.94 -5.81 3.96
C GLY A 14 11.12 -4.53 3.78
N VAL A 15 9.83 -4.53 4.15
CA VAL A 15 8.97 -3.34 4.08
C VAL A 15 9.48 -2.26 5.03
N ARG A 16 9.77 -1.08 4.48
CA ARG A 16 10.18 0.12 5.24
C ARG A 16 9.07 1.13 5.37
N SER A 17 8.21 1.24 4.36
CA SER A 17 7.02 2.09 4.42
C SER A 17 5.85 1.49 3.66
N PHE A 18 4.65 1.76 4.17
CA PHE A 18 3.38 1.46 3.54
C PHE A 18 2.50 2.69 3.64
N ARG A 19 2.03 3.22 2.51
CA ARG A 19 1.20 4.42 2.45
C ARG A 19 -0.04 4.19 1.60
N LEU A 20 -1.17 4.65 2.13
CA LEU A 20 -2.43 4.76 1.40
C LEU A 20 -2.72 6.22 1.09
N THR A 21 -3.10 6.51 -0.14
CA THR A 21 -3.60 7.84 -0.54
C THR A 21 -4.95 7.66 -1.22
N TYR A 22 -5.96 8.32 -0.69
CA TYR A 22 -7.33 8.22 -1.17
C TYR A 22 -7.63 9.37 -2.12
N PHE A 23 -8.32 9.07 -3.21
CA PHE A 23 -8.67 10.06 -4.22
C PHE A 23 -10.16 10.04 -4.54
N ASP A 24 -10.69 11.21 -4.82
CA ASP A 24 -12.08 11.41 -5.23
C ASP A 24 -12.31 11.08 -6.72
N ALA A 25 -13.49 11.45 -7.24
CA ALA A 25 -13.86 11.23 -8.64
C ALA A 25 -13.07 12.09 -9.64
N ALA A 26 -12.58 13.26 -9.21
CA ALA A 26 -11.72 14.13 -10.01
C ALA A 26 -10.25 13.69 -9.96
N GLY A 27 -9.91 12.74 -9.09
CA GLY A 27 -8.57 12.25 -8.89
C GLY A 27 -7.76 13.11 -7.91
N ALA A 28 -8.39 13.99 -7.14
CA ALA A 28 -7.76 14.80 -6.11
C ALA A 28 -7.66 14.02 -4.78
N PRO A 29 -6.58 14.17 -3.99
CA PRO A 29 -6.50 13.59 -2.66
C PRO A 29 -7.67 14.04 -1.79
N THR A 30 -8.28 13.11 -1.06
CA THR A 30 -9.42 13.41 -0.20
C THR A 30 -9.34 12.66 1.12
N LEU A 31 -9.84 13.31 2.17
CA LEU A 31 -10.05 12.69 3.49
C LEU A 31 -11.53 12.37 3.74
N ALA A 32 -12.43 12.78 2.84
CA ALA A 32 -13.86 12.54 2.99
C ALA A 32 -14.20 11.09 2.56
N PRO A 33 -14.60 10.19 3.48
CA PRO A 33 -14.76 8.77 3.14
C PRO A 33 -15.78 8.50 2.04
N ALA A 34 -16.90 9.23 2.05
CA ALA A 34 -17.95 9.11 1.03
C ALA A 34 -17.50 9.55 -0.39
N ALA A 35 -16.45 10.36 -0.47
CA ALA A 35 -15.92 10.88 -1.73
C ALA A 35 -14.91 9.91 -2.38
N VAL A 36 -14.35 8.95 -1.65
CA VAL A 36 -13.29 8.06 -2.16
C VAL A 36 -13.78 7.24 -3.37
N ARG A 37 -12.99 7.26 -4.45
CA ARG A 37 -13.21 6.50 -5.69
C ARG A 37 -12.02 5.65 -6.09
N SER A 38 -10.82 6.02 -5.67
CA SER A 38 -9.63 5.19 -5.87
C SER A 38 -8.68 5.31 -4.69
N VAL A 39 -7.85 4.28 -4.53
CA VAL A 39 -6.80 4.22 -3.51
C VAL A 39 -5.49 3.93 -4.22
N GLU A 40 -4.48 4.75 -3.98
CA GLU A 40 -3.11 4.42 -4.30
C GLU A 40 -2.47 3.75 -3.10
N VAL A 41 -1.82 2.62 -3.37
CA VAL A 41 -1.03 1.86 -2.42
C VAL A 41 0.43 2.03 -2.84
N ALA A 42 1.23 2.63 -1.96
CA ALA A 42 2.66 2.75 -2.14
C ALA A 42 3.39 1.90 -1.09
N LEU A 43 4.31 1.07 -1.56
CA LEU A 43 5.12 0.17 -0.73
C LEU A 43 6.60 0.43 -1.04
N ALA A 44 7.39 0.75 -0.01
CA ALA A 44 8.83 0.82 -0.14
C ALA A 44 9.47 -0.39 0.55
N THR A 45 10.28 -1.13 -0.19
CA THR A 45 10.99 -2.31 0.29
C THR A 45 12.49 -2.15 0.12
N ARG A 46 13.25 -2.72 1.05
CA ARG A 46 14.69 -2.95 0.88
C ARG A 46 14.97 -4.45 1.01
N PRO A 47 15.97 -4.99 0.29
CA PRO A 47 16.35 -6.38 0.49
C PRO A 47 16.79 -6.64 1.94
N ASP A 48 16.40 -7.80 2.49
CA ASP A 48 16.83 -8.20 3.84
C ASP A 48 18.28 -8.71 3.90
N TYR A 49 18.91 -8.94 2.75
CA TYR A 49 20.32 -9.27 2.67
C TYR A 49 21.17 -8.00 2.54
N SER A 50 22.18 -7.87 3.40
CA SER A 50 23.12 -6.75 3.33
C SER A 50 24.24 -7.08 2.35
N VAL A 51 24.27 -6.42 1.20
CA VAL A 51 25.52 -6.22 0.45
C VAL A 51 26.15 -4.94 0.99
N VAL A 52 27.41 -5.00 1.43
CA VAL A 52 28.14 -3.83 1.95
C VAL A 52 28.06 -2.70 0.92
N GLY A 53 27.51 -1.55 1.32
CA GLY A 53 27.34 -0.37 0.46
C GLY A 53 26.02 -0.30 -0.33
N SER A 54 25.12 -1.29 -0.23
CA SER A 54 23.83 -1.26 -0.93
C SER A 54 22.79 -0.42 -0.18
N THR A 55 22.26 0.60 -0.86
CA THR A 55 21.11 1.43 -0.41
C THR A 55 19.85 1.19 -1.26
N VAL A 56 19.81 0.09 -2.01
CA VAL A 56 18.75 -0.17 -2.99
C VAL A 56 17.40 -0.24 -2.28
N GLU A 57 16.55 0.73 -2.63
CA GLU A 57 15.16 0.82 -2.21
C GLU A 57 14.28 0.72 -3.45
N THR A 58 13.27 -0.14 -3.38
CA THR A 58 12.29 -0.31 -4.45
C THR A 58 10.95 0.22 -3.95
N VAL A 59 10.35 1.12 -4.73
CA VAL A 59 9.01 1.63 -4.47
C VAL A 59 8.06 1.04 -5.51
N LEU A 60 7.05 0.32 -5.03
CA LEU A 60 5.95 -0.19 -5.84
C LEU A 60 4.71 0.63 -5.56
N THR A 61 4.11 1.18 -6.62
CA THR A 61 2.87 1.95 -6.53
C THR A 61 1.80 1.30 -7.39
N THR A 62 0.63 1.04 -6.80
CA THR A 62 -0.55 0.53 -7.52
C THR A 62 -1.75 1.38 -7.18
N ARG A 63 -2.52 1.78 -8.19
CA ARG A 63 -3.78 2.52 -8.00
C ARG A 63 -4.98 1.65 -8.35
N VAL A 64 -5.85 1.45 -7.36
CA VAL A 64 -7.05 0.61 -7.47
C VAL A 64 -8.28 1.50 -7.48
N ARG A 65 -9.19 1.29 -8.44
CA ARG A 65 -10.49 1.97 -8.50
C ARG A 65 -11.54 1.15 -7.77
N LEU A 66 -12.27 1.78 -6.86
CA LEU A 66 -13.35 1.15 -6.11
C LEU A 66 -14.60 1.09 -7.00
N ARG A 67 -15.19 -0.11 -7.11
CA ARG A 67 -16.40 -0.35 -7.92
C ARG A 67 -17.66 -0.58 -7.07
N ASN A 68 -17.52 -0.85 -5.78
CA ASN A 68 -18.66 -1.07 -4.91
C ASN A 68 -19.21 0.28 -4.43
N ARG A 69 -20.46 0.55 -4.82
CA ARG A 69 -21.37 1.47 -4.15
C ARG A 69 -22.55 0.65 -3.66
#